data_AF-A0AAV5UBY1-F1
#
_entry.id   AF-A0AAV5UBY1-F1
#
_cell.length_a   1.000
_cell.length_b   1.000
_cell.length_c   1.000
_cell.angle_alpha   90.00
_cell.angle_beta   90.00
_cell.angle_gamma   90.00
#
_symmetry.space_group_name_H-M   'P 1'
#
loop_
_entity.id
_entity.type
_entity.pdbx_description
1 polymer ?
#
loop_
_entity_poly.entity_id
_entity_poly.type
_entity_poly.pdbx_seq_one_letter_code
_entity_poly.pdbx_strand_id
1 'polypeptide(L)'
;ILSVVPDMMARLALIIVVLSAPLVASTMGELSQELLSEGLVTLDANGTPTTTCMQTQMDGSTSITSCPQSKGFGPMGVGCFTVWNGAGLLQQGCYSSQEVALRAQCQRRACHSHRKTKGVNFCCCHGDLCNANFKAA
;
A
#
# COMPACT_ATOMS: atom_id res chain seq x y z
N ILE A 1 -60.99 41.58 28.24
CA ILE A 1 -59.65 41.04 28.59
C ILE A 1 -59.25 40.13 27.44
N LEU A 2 -58.20 40.51 26.71
CA LEU A 2 -57.61 39.74 25.61
C LEU A 2 -57.08 38.39 26.13
N SER A 3 -57.20 37.36 25.28
CA SER A 3 -56.23 36.26 25.03
C SER A 3 -56.95 34.92 24.86
N VAL A 4 -56.63 34.00 23.95
CA VAL A 4 -55.66 33.87 22.85
C VAL A 4 -56.19 32.70 21.99
N VAL A 5 -56.10 32.82 20.67
CA VAL A 5 -56.48 31.85 19.61
C VAL A 5 -55.36 30.76 19.53
N PRO A 6 -55.51 29.60 18.87
CA PRO A 6 -55.15 28.29 19.38
C PRO A 6 -53.87 27.76 18.68
N ASP A 7 -53.65 26.46 18.75
CA ASP A 7 -52.94 25.72 17.70
C ASP A 7 -51.41 25.89 17.63
N MET A 8 -50.72 25.05 18.39
CA MET A 8 -49.40 24.59 17.97
C MET A 8 -49.26 23.10 18.29
N MET A 9 -50.02 22.34 17.50
CA MET A 9 -49.79 20.94 17.21
C MET A 9 -48.29 20.63 17.13
N ALA A 10 -47.87 19.71 18.01
CA ALA A 10 -47.08 18.55 17.63
C ALA A 10 -45.82 18.83 16.81
N ARG A 11 -44.81 19.51 17.38
CA ARG A 11 -43.44 19.41 16.88
C ARG A 11 -42.47 19.45 18.05
N LEU A 12 -41.89 18.29 18.35
CA LEU A 12 -40.47 18.05 18.70
C LEU A 12 -40.36 16.71 19.44
N ALA A 13 -40.74 15.64 18.76
CA ALA A 13 -40.18 14.32 19.02
C ALA A 13 -39.16 14.06 17.92
N LEU A 14 -37.86 14.13 18.24
CA LEU A 14 -36.85 13.19 17.77
C LEU A 14 -35.54 13.48 18.50
N ILE A 15 -35.27 12.70 19.55
CA ILE A 15 -33.94 12.59 20.13
C ILE A 15 -33.11 11.79 19.12
N ILE A 16 -32.25 12.48 18.35
CA ILE A 16 -31.29 11.82 17.46
C ILE A 16 -30.08 11.41 18.31
N VAL A 17 -30.12 10.21 18.87
CA VAL A 17 -28.89 9.49 19.27
C VAL A 17 -28.44 8.69 18.05
N VAL A 18 -27.51 9.23 17.27
CA VAL A 18 -26.79 8.45 16.27
C VAL A 18 -25.33 8.40 16.67
N LEU A 19 -25.01 7.26 17.29
CA LEU A 19 -23.71 6.60 17.44
C LEU A 19 -22.49 7.39 16.95
N SER A 20 -21.69 7.84 17.91
CA SER A 20 -20.28 8.16 17.73
C SER A 20 -19.51 6.90 17.32
N ALA A 21 -19.45 6.59 16.04
CA ALA A 21 -18.42 5.72 15.51
C ALA A 21 -17.11 6.54 15.47
N PRO A 22 -16.04 6.14 16.15
CA PRO A 22 -14.73 6.71 15.88
C PRO A 22 -14.38 6.31 14.44
N LEU A 23 -14.49 7.27 13.52
CA LEU A 23 -13.88 7.17 12.20
C LEU A 23 -12.36 7.20 12.42
N VAL A 24 -11.78 6.05 12.75
CA VAL A 24 -10.34 5.83 12.59
C VAL A 24 -10.12 5.62 11.09
N ALA A 25 -10.31 6.69 10.32
CA ALA A 25 -9.89 6.71 8.93
C ALA A 25 -8.38 6.71 8.96
N SER A 26 -7.77 5.54 8.83
CA SER A 26 -6.37 5.40 8.50
C SER A 26 -6.13 6.23 7.24
N THR A 27 -5.54 7.43 7.38
CA THR A 27 -5.28 8.30 6.24
C THR A 27 -4.23 7.61 5.39
N MET A 28 -4.68 6.95 4.33
CA MET A 28 -3.82 6.30 3.37
C MET A 28 -2.93 7.35 2.69
N GLY A 29 -1.64 7.04 2.54
CA GLY A 29 -0.68 7.90 1.85
C GLY A 29 -1.05 8.20 0.40
N GLU A 30 -0.56 9.32 -0.12
CA GLU A 30 -0.84 9.76 -1.49
C GLU A 30 -0.36 8.71 -2.51
N LEU A 31 0.83 8.15 -2.30
CA LEU A 31 1.41 7.06 -3.09
C LEU A 31 0.53 5.82 -3.02
N SER A 32 0.04 5.42 -1.85
CA SER A 32 -0.83 4.25 -1.76
C SER A 32 -2.14 4.46 -2.52
N GLN A 33 -2.70 5.68 -2.51
CA GLN A 33 -3.87 6.03 -3.32
C GLN A 33 -3.56 6.01 -4.82
N GLU A 34 -2.42 6.59 -5.23
CA GLU A 34 -1.91 6.60 -6.60
C GLU A 34 -1.74 5.17 -7.11
N LEU A 35 -1.02 4.32 -6.37
CA LEU A 35 -0.79 2.92 -6.72
C LEU A 35 -2.07 2.09 -6.78
N LEU A 36 -3.04 2.35 -5.89
CA LEU A 36 -4.37 1.71 -5.97
C LEU A 36 -5.10 2.13 -7.24
N SER A 37 -5.11 3.43 -7.56
CA SER A 37 -5.79 3.95 -8.74
C SER A 37 -5.19 3.42 -10.05
N GLU A 38 -3.88 3.13 -10.05
CA GLU A 38 -3.18 2.53 -11.19
C GLU A 38 -3.28 1.00 -11.24
N GLY A 39 -3.92 0.38 -10.25
CA GLY A 39 -4.04 -1.08 -10.11
C GLY A 39 -2.70 -1.77 -9.90
N LEU A 40 -1.77 -1.11 -9.21
CA LEU A 40 -0.45 -1.64 -8.85
C LEU A 40 -0.41 -2.25 -7.46
N VAL A 41 -1.36 -1.89 -6.61
CA VAL A 41 -1.61 -2.55 -5.32
C VAL A 41 -3.12 -2.81 -5.22
N THR A 42 -3.50 -3.73 -4.35
CA THR A 42 -4.89 -4.07 -4.04
C THR A 42 -5.16 -3.82 -2.55
N LEU A 43 -6.40 -3.94 -2.11
CA LEU A 43 -6.73 -3.92 -0.69
C LEU A 43 -6.88 -5.34 -0.18
N ASP A 44 -6.26 -5.64 0.96
CA ASP A 44 -6.50 -6.90 1.67
C ASP A 44 -7.88 -6.91 2.35
N ALA A 45 -8.22 -8.02 3.02
CA ALA A 45 -9.48 -8.17 3.74
C ALA A 45 -9.72 -7.11 4.85
N ASN A 46 -8.68 -6.41 5.29
CA ASN A 46 -8.73 -5.37 6.30
C ASN A 46 -8.72 -3.95 5.68
N GLY A 47 -8.78 -3.83 4.35
CA GLY A 47 -8.65 -2.55 3.65
C GLY A 47 -7.22 -1.99 3.66
N THR A 48 -6.21 -2.82 3.89
CA THR A 48 -4.80 -2.41 3.87
C THR A 48 -4.24 -2.59 2.46
N PRO A 49 -3.60 -1.57 1.87
CA PRO A 49 -2.91 -1.72 0.59
C PRO A 49 -1.89 -2.86 0.64
N THR A 50 -1.92 -3.73 -0.35
CA THR A 50 -1.07 -4.91 -0.47
C THR A 50 -0.70 -5.19 -1.92
N THR A 51 0.44 -5.86 -2.13
CA THR A 51 0.86 -6.38 -3.43
C THR A 51 1.41 -7.78 -3.24
N THR A 52 1.38 -8.60 -4.29
CA THR A 52 2.07 -9.89 -4.29
C THR A 52 3.49 -9.74 -4.82
N CYS A 53 4.46 -10.40 -4.19
CA CYS A 53 5.87 -10.36 -4.58
C CYS A 53 6.47 -11.77 -4.60
N MET A 54 7.51 -11.97 -5.41
CA MET A 54 8.44 -13.08 -5.21
C MET A 54 9.26 -12.84 -3.93
N GLN A 55 9.47 -13.90 -3.16
CA GLN A 55 10.19 -13.90 -1.89
C GLN A 55 11.21 -15.04 -1.88
N THR A 56 12.46 -14.72 -1.57
CA THR A 56 13.48 -15.74 -1.29
C THR A 56 13.26 -16.31 0.10
N GLN A 57 13.26 -17.63 0.20
CA GLN A 57 13.12 -18.41 1.43
C GLN A 57 14.49 -18.70 2.05
N MET A 58 14.50 -19.18 3.30
CA MET A 58 15.74 -19.51 4.02
C MET A 58 16.57 -20.62 3.35
N ASP A 59 15.92 -21.51 2.62
CA ASP A 59 16.56 -22.60 1.86
C ASP A 59 17.06 -22.16 0.47
N GLY A 60 16.91 -20.88 0.12
CA GLY A 60 17.26 -20.32 -1.18
C GLY A 60 16.20 -20.53 -2.27
N SER A 61 15.11 -21.25 -1.99
CA SER A 61 13.97 -21.35 -2.91
C SER A 61 13.21 -20.01 -3.00
N THR A 62 12.31 -19.90 -3.97
CA THR A 62 11.45 -18.73 -4.12
C THR A 62 9.98 -19.11 -4.02
N SER A 63 9.19 -18.26 -3.37
CA SER A 63 7.75 -18.40 -3.29
C SER A 63 7.05 -17.07 -3.55
N ILE A 64 5.75 -17.13 -3.81
CA ILE A 64 4.91 -15.94 -3.86
C ILE A 64 4.47 -15.60 -2.44
N THR A 65 4.53 -14.32 -2.05
CA THR A 65 4.04 -13.83 -0.77
C THR A 65 3.20 -12.56 -0.95
N SER A 66 2.25 -12.35 -0.03
CA SER A 66 1.49 -11.10 0.05
C SER A 66 2.22 -10.10 0.95
N CYS A 67 2.33 -8.86 0.49
CA CYS A 67 3.08 -7.79 1.13
C CYS A 67 2.11 -6.66 1.52
N PRO A 68 1.46 -6.73 2.69
CA PRO A 68 0.64 -5.65 3.17
C PRO A 68 1.51 -4.46 3.60
N GLN A 69 0.99 -3.25 3.40
CA GLN A 69 1.59 -2.03 3.92
C GLN A 69 1.76 -2.13 5.45
N SER A 70 2.97 -1.80 5.94
CA SER A 70 3.29 -1.92 7.36
C SER A 70 2.44 -1.00 8.24
N LYS A 71 1.86 -1.55 9.31
CA LYS A 71 1.09 -0.77 10.30
C LYS A 71 2.01 0.10 11.16
N GLY A 72 1.51 1.25 11.62
CA GLY A 72 2.17 2.08 12.62
C GLY A 72 3.25 3.04 12.10
N PHE A 73 3.55 3.01 10.81
CA PHE A 73 4.53 3.89 10.17
C PHE A 73 3.84 4.70 9.06
N GLY A 74 3.12 5.75 9.45
CA GLY A 74 2.67 6.83 8.55
C GLY A 74 2.03 6.44 7.19
N PRO A 75 2.03 7.36 6.22
CA PRO A 75 1.52 7.14 4.86
C PRO A 75 2.49 6.33 3.97
N MET A 76 3.09 5.25 4.48
CA MET A 76 4.08 4.49 3.70
C MET A 76 3.45 3.74 2.53
N GLY A 77 4.21 3.57 1.44
CA GLY A 77 3.79 2.70 0.33
C GLY A 77 4.22 1.25 0.55
N VAL A 78 3.87 0.39 -0.41
CA VAL A 78 4.37 -0.99 -0.49
C VAL A 78 4.76 -1.34 -1.93
N GLY A 79 5.76 -2.22 -2.06
CA GLY A 79 6.26 -2.72 -3.33
C GLY A 79 7.04 -4.01 -3.15
N CYS A 80 7.75 -4.41 -4.21
CA CYS A 80 8.62 -5.56 -4.23
C CYS A 80 10.07 -5.12 -4.50
N PHE A 81 11.05 -5.94 -4.11
CA PHE A 81 12.45 -5.73 -4.48
C PHE A 81 13.10 -6.99 -5.02
N THR A 82 14.23 -6.83 -5.70
CA THR A 82 15.15 -7.91 -6.06
C THR A 82 16.61 -7.44 -5.98
N VAL A 83 17.45 -8.32 -5.44
CA VAL A 83 18.90 -8.21 -5.34
C VAL A 83 19.53 -9.39 -6.07
N TRP A 84 20.49 -9.11 -6.96
CA TRP A 84 21.18 -10.15 -7.73
C TRP A 84 22.59 -9.71 -8.09
N ASN A 85 23.43 -10.65 -8.51
CA ASN A 85 24.77 -10.37 -9.04
C ASN A 85 25.07 -11.30 -10.23
N GLY A 86 26.32 -11.32 -10.68
CA GLY A 86 26.76 -12.19 -11.79
C GLY A 86 26.64 -13.69 -11.49
N ALA A 87 26.53 -14.10 -10.23
CA ALA A 87 26.31 -15.49 -9.84
C ALA A 87 24.84 -15.90 -9.82
N GLY A 88 23.91 -14.93 -9.85
CA GLY A 88 22.47 -15.17 -9.88
C GLY A 88 21.68 -14.34 -8.87
N LEU A 89 20.48 -14.82 -8.58
CA LEU A 89 19.57 -14.21 -7.60
C LEU A 89 20.17 -14.31 -6.18
N LEU A 90 20.15 -13.20 -5.44
CA LEU A 90 20.57 -13.17 -4.04
C LEU A 90 19.37 -13.07 -3.10
N GLN A 91 18.41 -12.20 -3.41
CA GLN A 91 17.24 -12.00 -2.55
C GLN A 91 16.09 -11.34 -3.31
N GLN A 92 14.86 -11.75 -2.99
CA GLN A 92 13.62 -11.08 -3.37
C GLN A 92 12.73 -10.93 -2.14
N GLY A 93 11.85 -9.94 -2.16
CA GLY A 93 10.81 -9.85 -1.15
C GLY A 93 9.98 -8.58 -1.18
N CYS A 94 9.22 -8.40 -0.09
CA CYS A 94 8.45 -7.21 0.17
C CYS A 94 9.35 -6.01 0.45
N TYR A 95 9.04 -4.88 -0.17
CA TYR A 95 9.69 -3.60 0.09
C TYR A 95 8.68 -2.63 0.68
N SER A 96 8.82 -2.36 1.98
CA SER A 96 7.97 -1.46 2.74
C SER A 96 8.85 -0.45 3.47
N SER A 97 8.70 0.84 3.18
CA SER A 97 9.45 1.94 3.81
C SER A 97 8.77 3.29 3.55
N GLN A 98 9.41 4.39 3.94
CA GLN A 98 8.94 5.76 3.74
C GLN A 98 8.48 6.00 2.30
N GLU A 99 7.32 6.64 2.18
CA GLU A 99 6.64 6.93 0.92
C GLU A 99 7.55 7.58 -0.13
N VAL A 100 8.37 8.55 0.29
CA VAL A 100 9.28 9.29 -0.59
C VAL A 100 10.32 8.38 -1.25
N ALA A 101 10.87 7.42 -0.49
CA ALA A 101 11.86 6.49 -1.02
C ALA A 101 11.23 5.57 -2.07
N LEU A 102 10.01 5.10 -1.83
CA LEU A 102 9.28 4.26 -2.77
C LEU A 102 8.88 5.02 -4.03
N ARG A 103 8.25 6.19 -3.87
CA ARG A 103 7.78 7.01 -5.00
C ARG A 103 8.90 7.42 -5.95
N ALA A 104 10.07 7.77 -5.41
CA ALA A 104 11.19 8.27 -6.21
C ALA A 104 12.11 7.16 -6.75
N GLN A 105 12.17 5.98 -6.11
CA GLN A 105 13.17 4.96 -6.43
C GLN A 105 12.58 3.68 -7.05
N CYS A 106 11.30 3.39 -6.83
CA CYS A 106 10.68 2.16 -7.32
C CYS A 106 9.95 2.39 -8.64
N GLN A 107 10.16 1.46 -9.56
CA GLN A 107 9.58 1.50 -10.90
C GLN A 107 8.16 0.93 -10.90
N ARG A 108 7.36 1.28 -11.90
CA ARG A 108 6.03 0.69 -12.10
C ARG A 108 6.16 -0.59 -12.93
N ARG A 109 5.60 -1.70 -12.45
CA ARG A 109 5.41 -3.00 -13.14
C ARG A 109 6.68 -3.75 -13.56
N ALA A 110 7.86 -3.13 -13.51
CA ALA A 110 9.12 -3.72 -13.93
C ALA A 110 10.20 -3.47 -12.87
N CYS A 111 11.19 -4.37 -12.79
CA CYS A 111 12.29 -4.29 -11.83
C CYS A 111 13.63 -4.24 -12.57
N HIS A 112 14.11 -3.03 -12.89
CA HIS A 112 15.39 -2.82 -13.58
C HIS A 112 16.40 -2.10 -12.69
N SER A 113 17.65 -2.57 -12.65
CA SER A 113 18.71 -1.84 -11.96
C SER A 113 19.22 -0.69 -12.84
N HIS A 114 19.33 0.51 -12.24
CA HIS A 114 19.86 1.69 -12.94
C HIS A 114 21.40 1.77 -12.95
N ARG A 115 22.11 0.89 -12.24
CA ARG A 115 23.57 0.91 -12.12
C ARG A 115 24.25 -0.05 -13.10
N LYS A 116 25.35 0.39 -13.70
CA LYS A 116 26.16 -0.41 -14.63
C LYS A 116 26.85 -1.59 -13.90
N THR A 117 26.31 -2.79 -14.12
CA THR A 117 26.79 -4.20 -14.09
C THR A 117 27.99 -4.68 -13.24
N LYS A 118 28.81 -3.84 -12.59
CA LYS A 118 29.88 -4.33 -11.70
C LYS A 118 29.38 -4.39 -10.25
N GLY A 119 29.08 -5.61 -9.78
CA GLY A 119 28.77 -5.90 -8.38
C GLY A 119 27.33 -6.36 -8.13
N VAL A 120 26.74 -5.87 -7.04
CA VAL A 120 25.36 -6.18 -6.64
C VAL A 120 24.40 -5.22 -7.34
N ASN A 121 23.42 -5.80 -8.02
CA ASN A 121 22.30 -5.10 -8.60
C ASN A 121 21.13 -5.08 -7.63
N PHE A 122 20.40 -3.97 -7.64
CA PHE A 122 19.19 -3.77 -6.85
C PHE A 122 18.15 -3.10 -7.74
N CYS A 123 16.90 -3.54 -7.61
CA CYS A 123 15.73 -2.83 -8.10
C CYS A 123 14.59 -2.98 -7.10
N CYS A 124 13.69 -2.00 -7.12
CA CYS A 124 12.39 -2.10 -6.48
C CYS A 124 11.30 -1.66 -7.45
N CYS A 125 10.09 -2.18 -7.25
CA CYS A 125 8.98 -1.98 -8.15
C CYS A 125 7.62 -2.05 -7.46
N HIS A 126 6.59 -1.52 -8.11
CA HIS A 126 5.18 -1.63 -7.72
C HIS A 126 4.44 -2.51 -8.73
N GLY A 127 3.46 -3.29 -8.24
CA GLY A 127 2.70 -4.23 -9.05
C GLY A 127 2.90 -5.68 -8.62
N ASP A 128 1.84 -6.46 -8.78
CA ASP A 128 1.87 -7.91 -8.52
C ASP A 128 2.99 -8.59 -9.31
N LEU A 129 3.82 -9.33 -8.59
CA LEU A 129 4.97 -10.09 -9.09
C LEU A 129 5.92 -9.28 -9.96
N CYS A 130 5.96 -7.95 -9.82
CA CYS A 130 6.80 -7.08 -10.64
C CYS A 130 8.30 -7.40 -10.50
N ASN A 131 8.68 -8.03 -9.39
CA ASN A 131 10.05 -8.44 -9.08
C ASN A 131 10.41 -9.84 -9.60
N ALA A 132 9.48 -10.59 -10.19
CA ALA A 132 9.75 -11.92 -10.74
C ALA A 132 10.71 -11.88 -11.94
N ASN A 133 10.58 -10.84 -12.77
CA ASN A 133 11.43 -10.62 -13.94
C ASN A 133 12.31 -9.39 -13.71
N PHE A 134 13.55 -9.61 -13.31
CA PHE A 134 14.52 -8.55 -13.05
C PHE A 134 15.62 -8.49 -14.10
N LYS A 135 16.09 -7.29 -14.43
CA LYS A 135 17.11 -7.08 -15.47
C LYS A 135 18.08 -5.97 -15.08
N ALA A 136 19.32 -6.09 -15.53
CA ALA A 136 20.26 -4.97 -15.56
C ALA A 136 19.94 -4.06 -16.75
N ALA A 137 20.15 -2.74 -16.59
CA ALA A 137 20.08 -1.77 -17.67
C ALA A 137 21.25 -1.91 -18.68
#